data_AF-A0A2M7FGL4-F1
#
_entry.id   AF-A0A2M7FGL4-F1
#
_cell.length_a   1.000
_cell.length_b   1.000
_cell.length_c   1.000
_cell.angle_alpha   90.00
_cell.angle_beta   90.00
_cell.angle_gamma   90.00
#
_symmetry.space_group_name_H-M   'P 1'
#
loop_
_entity.id
_entity.type
_entity.pdbx_description
1 polymer ?
#
loop_
_entity_poly.entity_id
_entity_poly.type
_entity_poly.pdbx_seq_one_letter_code
_entity_poly.pdbx_strand_id
1 'polypeptide(L)'
;MSEKIIFIRTSNGEDEVRNRTAHLSKDIKRALLMVDGTATVAEILKRSSPSLRVMLKDMFAELASGGFIRDKSKPVSVVKQAVVS
;
A
#
# COMPACT_ATOMS: atom_id res chain seq x y z
N MET A 1 -8.76 0.48 9.47
CA MET A 1 -8.27 1.47 8.47
C MET A 1 -9.45 2.24 7.90
N SER A 2 -9.32 3.55 7.64
CA SER A 2 -10.42 4.36 7.06
C SER A 2 -10.49 4.22 5.53
N GLU A 3 -11.69 4.09 4.97
CA GLU A 3 -11.88 3.99 3.51
C GLU A 3 -11.68 5.32 2.78
N LYS A 4 -11.58 6.44 3.51
CA LYS A 4 -11.29 7.77 2.96
C LYS A 4 -9.79 8.01 2.69
N ILE A 5 -8.94 7.06 3.09
CA ILE A 5 -7.49 7.17 2.93
C ILE A 5 -7.15 7.08 1.44
N ILE A 6 -6.26 7.96 0.99
CA ILE A 6 -5.54 7.84 -0.28
C ILE A 6 -4.16 7.30 0.06
N PHE A 7 -3.82 6.13 -0.47
CA PHE A 7 -2.49 5.57 -0.33
C PHE A 7 -1.56 6.06 -1.43
N ILE A 8 -0.29 6.22 -1.08
CA ILE A 8 0.82 6.40 -2.03
C ILE A 8 1.84 5.29 -1.83
N ARG A 9 2.51 4.88 -2.90
CA ARG A 9 3.64 3.96 -2.85
C ARG A 9 4.84 4.64 -2.19
N THR A 10 5.54 3.90 -1.33
CA THR A 10 6.83 4.32 -0.78
C THR A 10 7.95 3.98 -1.78
N SER A 11 9.21 4.32 -1.48
CA SER A 11 10.35 3.88 -2.28
C SER A 11 10.39 2.35 -2.42
N ASN A 12 10.16 1.61 -1.32
CA ASN A 12 10.09 0.14 -1.34
C ASN A 12 8.95 -0.36 -2.24
N GLY A 13 7.79 0.31 -2.19
CA GLY A 13 6.66 0.00 -3.07
C GLY A 13 6.97 0.24 -4.55
N GLU A 14 7.66 1.34 -4.85
CA GLU A 14 8.12 1.65 -6.21
C GLU A 14 9.15 0.62 -6.72
N ASP A 15 10.12 0.24 -5.88
CA ASP A 15 11.13 -0.76 -6.23
C ASP A 15 10.49 -2.14 -6.48
N GLU A 16 9.52 -2.52 -5.67
CA GLU A 16 8.78 -3.78 -5.81
C GLU A 16 7.99 -3.84 -7.13
N VAL A 17 7.42 -2.70 -7.56
CA VAL A 17 6.75 -2.58 -8.85
C VAL A 17 7.74 -2.64 -10.02
N ARG A 18 8.88 -1.94 -9.91
CA ARG A 18 9.88 -1.81 -11.01
C ARG A 18 10.75 -3.05 -11.19
N ASN A 19 11.32 -3.53 -10.08
CA ASN A 19 12.40 -4.52 -10.11
C ASN A 19 11.90 -5.96 -9.94
N ARG A 20 10.59 -6.16 -9.74
CA ARG A 20 9.99 -7.47 -9.44
C ARG A 20 10.76 -8.24 -8.37
N THR A 21 11.23 -7.54 -7.34
CA THR A 21 11.79 -8.14 -6.14
C THR A 21 10.76 -9.13 -5.62
N ALA A 22 11.09 -10.40 -5.38
CA ALA A 22 10.10 -11.46 -5.13
C ALA A 22 9.50 -11.40 -3.70
N HIS A 23 9.46 -10.22 -3.08
CA HIS A 23 9.11 -10.06 -1.66
C HIS A 23 7.60 -10.12 -1.43
N LEU A 24 6.79 -9.73 -2.41
CA LEU A 24 5.33 -9.80 -2.32
C LEU A 24 4.76 -10.98 -3.11
N SER A 25 3.74 -11.62 -2.53
CA SER A 25 2.92 -12.57 -3.26
C SER A 25 2.24 -11.89 -4.46
N LYS A 26 1.85 -12.68 -5.47
CA LYS A 26 1.24 -12.14 -6.69
C LYS A 26 0.01 -11.28 -6.39
N ASP A 27 -0.84 -11.69 -5.45
CA ASP A 27 -2.07 -10.97 -5.13
C ASP A 27 -1.80 -9.67 -4.36
N ILE A 28 -0.88 -9.68 -3.39
CA ILE A 28 -0.46 -8.48 -2.67
C ILE A 28 0.18 -7.47 -3.65
N LYS A 29 0.95 -7.96 -4.61
CA LYS A 29 1.53 -7.13 -5.68
C LYS A 29 0.44 -6.53 -6.58
N ARG A 30 -0.63 -7.27 -6.88
CA ARG A 30 -1.78 -6.72 -7.63
C ARG A 30 -2.46 -5.60 -6.85
N ALA A 31 -2.62 -5.74 -5.53
CA ALA A 31 -3.14 -4.66 -4.68
C ALA A 31 -2.21 -3.44 -4.70
N LEU A 32 -0.89 -3.62 -4.63
CA LEU A 32 0.09 -2.55 -4.72
C LEU A 32 -0.01 -1.77 -6.05
N LEU A 33 -0.26 -2.45 -7.16
CA LEU A 33 -0.44 -1.82 -8.48
C LEU A 33 -1.72 -0.96 -8.57
N MET A 34 -2.72 -1.19 -7.72
CA MET A 34 -3.93 -0.36 -7.66
C MET A 34 -3.70 0.97 -6.92
N VAL A 35 -2.57 1.12 -6.22
CA VAL A 35 -2.24 2.33 -5.48
C VAL A 35 -1.60 3.35 -6.44
N ASP A 36 -2.43 4.27 -6.93
CA ASP A 36 -2.04 5.33 -7.87
C ASP A 36 -1.79 6.70 -7.23
N GLY A 37 -2.05 6.85 -5.92
CA GLY A 37 -1.87 8.13 -5.22
C GLY A 37 -2.99 9.15 -5.38
N THR A 38 -4.08 8.76 -6.04
CA THR A 38 -5.23 9.63 -6.36
C THR A 38 -6.55 9.07 -5.83
N ALA A 39 -6.80 7.77 -5.98
CA ALA A 39 -8.05 7.14 -5.56
C ALA A 39 -8.05 6.83 -4.05
N THR A 40 -9.20 7.08 -3.42
CA THR A 40 -9.46 6.60 -2.05
C THR A 40 -9.65 5.08 -2.04
N VAL A 41 -9.46 4.47 -0.88
CA VAL A 41 -9.70 3.03 -0.70
C VAL A 41 -11.15 2.68 -1.01
N ALA A 42 -12.11 3.52 -0.64
CA ALA A 42 -13.51 3.35 -1.01
C ALA A 42 -13.70 3.26 -2.54
N GLU A 43 -13.03 4.13 -3.30
CA GLU A 43 -13.13 4.15 -4.76
C GLU A 43 -12.50 2.91 -5.40
N ILE A 44 -11.34 2.47 -4.91
CA ILE A 44 -10.67 1.25 -5.38
C ILE A 44 -11.57 0.02 -5.11
N LEU A 45 -12.14 -0.07 -3.91
CA LEU A 45 -13.06 -1.15 -3.53
C LEU A 45 -14.33 -1.15 -4.39
N LYS A 46 -14.94 0.01 -4.65
CA LYS A 46 -16.14 0.12 -5.50
C LYS A 46 -15.91 -0.43 -6.91
N ARG A 47 -14.73 -0.18 -7.49
CA ARG A 47 -14.33 -0.67 -8.82
C ARG A 47 -13.97 -2.16 -8.83
N SER A 48 -13.79 -2.76 -7.67
CA SER A 48 -13.41 -4.17 -7.50
C SER A 48 -14.63 -5.07 -7.32
N SER A 49 -14.49 -6.34 -7.70
CA SER A 49 -15.53 -7.35 -7.48
C SER A 49 -15.79 -7.57 -5.98
N PRO A 50 -16.99 -8.02 -5.57
CA PRO A 50 -17.30 -8.25 -4.16
C PRO A 50 -16.31 -9.17 -3.43
N SER A 51 -15.85 -10.24 -4.10
CA SER A 51 -14.86 -11.17 -3.54
C SER A 51 -13.48 -10.51 -3.32
N LEU A 52 -13.06 -9.64 -4.24
CA LEU A 52 -11.81 -8.89 -4.11
C LEU A 52 -11.88 -7.82 -3.04
N ARG A 53 -13.04 -7.20 -2.79
CA ARG A 53 -13.19 -6.13 -1.79
C ARG A 53 -12.79 -6.58 -0.38
N VAL A 54 -13.18 -7.79 0.00
CA VAL A 54 -12.86 -8.35 1.32
C VAL A 54 -11.35 -8.49 1.45
N MET A 55 -10.72 -9.15 0.47
CA MET A 55 -9.28 -9.39 0.48
C MET A 55 -8.46 -8.09 0.33
N LEU A 56 -8.90 -7.13 -0.48
CA LEU A 56 -8.15 -5.89 -0.73
C LEU A 56 -7.93 -5.06 0.53
N LYS A 57 -8.89 -5.04 1.46
CA LYS A 57 -8.70 -4.34 2.74
C LYS A 57 -7.55 -4.94 3.55
N ASP A 58 -7.49 -6.26 3.62
CA ASP A 58 -6.43 -6.97 4.34
C ASP A 58 -5.09 -6.80 3.63
N MET A 59 -5.07 -6.89 2.30
CA MET A 59 -3.87 -6.67 1.48
C MET A 59 -3.31 -5.25 1.65
N PHE A 60 -4.18 -4.22 1.71
CA PHE A 60 -3.73 -2.85 1.96
C PHE A 60 -3.19 -2.67 3.38
N ALA A 61 -3.77 -3.36 4.37
CA ALA A 61 -3.23 -3.35 5.73
C ALA A 61 -1.83 -4.00 5.77
N GLU A 62 -1.64 -5.12 5.07
CA GLU A 62 -0.36 -5.81 4.95
C GLU A 62 0.69 -4.94 4.24
N LEU A 63 0.34 -4.32 3.10
CA LEU A 63 1.22 -3.40 2.38
C LEU A 63 1.63 -2.19 3.22
N ALA A 64 0.70 -1.66 4.02
CA ALA A 64 0.99 -0.54 4.92
C ALA A 64 1.89 -0.97 6.08
N SER A 65 1.65 -2.15 6.65
CA SER A 65 2.48 -2.74 7.72
C SER A 65 3.89 -3.07 7.23
N GLY A 66 4.01 -3.62 6.02
CA GLY A 66 5.29 -3.92 5.36
C GLY A 66 6.02 -2.69 4.80
N GLY A 67 5.44 -1.49 4.93
CA GLY A 67 6.07 -0.24 4.50
C GLY A 67 6.13 -0.03 2.99
N PHE A 68 5.33 -0.75 2.20
CA PHE A 68 5.25 -0.59 0.74
C PHE A 68 4.33 0.56 0.32
N ILE A 69 3.33 0.86 1.15
CA ILE A 69 2.41 1.99 0.94
C ILE A 69 2.27 2.79 2.23
N ARG A 70 1.88 4.06 2.11
CA ARG A 70 1.55 4.90 3.27
C ARG A 70 0.39 5.83 2.96
N ASP A 71 -0.31 6.23 4.01
CA ASP A 71 -1.36 7.24 3.94
C ASP A 71 -0.74 8.57 3.47
N LYS A 72 -1.28 9.12 2.38
CA LYS A 72 -0.81 10.37 1.77
C LYS A 72 -0.97 11.56 2.72
N SER A 73 -2.00 11.54 3.57
CA SER A 73 -2.29 12.63 4.52
C SER A 73 -1.38 12.61 5.75
N LYS A 74 -0.73 11.47 6.03
CA LYS A 74 0.17 11.36 7.17
C LYS A 74 1.56 11.85 6.78
N PRO A 75 2.22 12.65 7.63
CA PRO A 75 3.61 13.00 7.41
C PRO A 75 4.45 11.72 7.35
N VAL A 76 5.56 11.75 6.61
CA VAL A 76 6.54 10.67 6.68
C VAL A 76 7.05 10.69 8.12
N SER A 77 6.57 9.79 8.97
CA SER A 77 7.25 9.48 10.21
C SER A 77 8.54 8.80 9.79
N VAL A 78 9.57 9.61 9.55
CA VAL A 78 10.95 9.14 9.57
C VAL A 78 11.15 8.71 11.01
N VAL A 79 10.82 7.47 11.32
CA VAL A 79 11.34 6.84 12.51
C VAL A 79 12.84 6.87 12.27
N LYS A 80 13.51 7.88 12.83
CA LYS A 80 14.94 7.89 12.98
C LYS A 80 15.23 6.59 13.71
N GLN A 81 15.60 5.55 12.97
CA GLN A 81 16.41 4.49 13.52
C GLN A 81 17.63 5.24 14.02
N ALA A 82 17.66 5.47 15.33
CA ALA A 82 18.80 6.06 15.99
C ALA A 82 19.96 5.15 15.64
N VAL A 83 20.83 5.64 14.77
CA VAL A 83 22.16 5.08 14.58
C VAL A 83 22.84 5.32 15.93
N VAL A 84 22.82 4.31 16.78
CA VAL A 84 23.62 4.30 18.00
C VAL A 84 25.06 4.31 17.51
N SER A 85 25.72 5.45 17.67
CA SER A 85 27.16 5.62 17.41
C SER A 85 27.95 5.03 18.57
#